data_AF-A0A6N7H422-F1
#
_entry.id   AF-A0A6N7H422-F1
#
_cell.length_a   1.000
_cell.length_b   1.000
_cell.length_c   1.000
_cell.angle_alpha   90.00
_cell.angle_beta   90.00
_cell.angle_gamma   90.00
#
_symmetry.space_group_name_H-M   'P 1'
#
loop_
_entity.id
_entity.type
_entity.pdbx_description
1 polymer ?
#
loop_
_entity_poly.entity_id
_entity_poly.type
_entity_poly.pdbx_seq_one_letter_code
_entity_poly.pdbx_strand_id
1 'polypeptide(L)'
;MSSNEGSAIDRRSLLLGGASLAVTLPLDLRAATSTVREFALRAAPVRLSLVGPPHPDTDVWAYGRTVPGPEIRVRQGERLRVVVENRLPQETTIHWHGVRVPNAMDGVPHLTQKPIAPGERFVYEFDVPDAGTYWYHPHHRSFEQVGRGLAGALIVEEMEPLPVDRDLVWVLGDWRLARDGSIVNDFGNLMEVTMAGRIGNTVTINGRLPETMPVR
;
A
#
# COMPACT_ATOMS: atom_id res chain seq x y z
N MET A 1 73.86 -27.13 12.92
CA MET A 1 73.15 -25.86 12.71
C MET A 1 72.12 -26.11 11.63
N SER A 2 70.85 -26.21 12.06
CA SER A 2 69.70 -26.60 11.24
C SER A 2 69.15 -25.38 10.50
N SER A 3 69.02 -25.44 9.18
CA SER A 3 68.32 -24.45 8.37
C SER A 3 66.86 -24.88 8.19
N ASN A 4 65.96 -24.03 8.69
CA ASN A 4 64.52 -24.19 8.69
C ASN A 4 63.96 -23.54 7.42
N GLU A 5 63.50 -24.32 6.44
CA GLU A 5 62.78 -23.81 5.26
C GLU A 5 61.26 -23.96 5.47
N GLY A 6 60.58 -22.82 5.60
CA GLY A 6 59.13 -22.75 5.68
C GLY A 6 58.50 -23.02 4.32
N SER A 7 57.62 -24.02 4.26
CA SER A 7 56.76 -24.29 3.11
C SER A 7 55.71 -23.18 2.97
N ALA A 8 55.86 -22.32 1.95
CA ALA A 8 54.88 -21.31 1.59
C ALA A 8 53.80 -21.93 0.71
N ILE A 9 52.55 -21.94 1.18
CA ILE A 9 51.39 -22.31 0.37
C ILE A 9 51.19 -21.21 -0.68
N ASP A 10 51.45 -21.51 -1.95
CA ASP A 10 51.26 -20.59 -3.07
C ASP A 10 49.78 -20.42 -3.45
N ARG A 11 49.40 -19.22 -3.90
CA ARG A 11 48.03 -18.84 -4.30
C ARG A 11 47.49 -19.72 -5.44
N ARG A 12 48.36 -20.35 -6.22
CA ARG A 12 48.00 -21.32 -7.26
C ARG A 12 47.47 -22.64 -6.70
N SER A 13 47.91 -23.06 -5.52
CA SER A 13 47.46 -24.31 -4.88
C SER A 13 46.04 -24.21 -4.34
N LEU A 14 45.60 -22.99 -3.97
CA LEU A 14 44.25 -22.73 -3.46
C LEU A 14 43.20 -22.73 -4.59
N LEU A 15 43.59 -22.35 -5.81
CA LEU A 15 42.68 -22.26 -6.96
C LEU A 15 42.47 -23.61 -7.69
N LEU A 16 43.31 -24.60 -7.44
CA LEU A 16 43.21 -25.95 -8.05
C LEU A 16 42.48 -26.98 -7.16
N GLY A 17 42.15 -26.64 -5.90
CA GLY A 17 41.58 -27.58 -4.92
C GLY A 17 40.06 -27.52 -4.72
N GLY A 18 39.32 -26.69 -5.48
CA GLY A 18 37.90 -26.40 -5.20
C GLY A 18 36.87 -27.04 -6.13
N ALA A 19 37.22 -28.10 -6.88
CA ALA A 19 36.32 -28.72 -7.84
C ALA A 19 35.99 -30.16 -7.45
N SER A 20 35.01 -30.35 -6.55
CA SER A 20 34.03 -31.46 -6.57
C SER A 20 33.27 -31.57 -5.25
N LEU A 21 32.03 -31.09 -5.25
CA LEU A 21 30.90 -31.63 -4.48
C LEU A 21 29.63 -31.03 -5.08
N ALA A 22 29.32 -31.43 -6.33
CA ALA A 22 28.00 -31.22 -6.89
C ALA A 22 27.05 -32.24 -6.22
N VAL A 23 26.56 -31.90 -5.02
CA VAL A 23 25.41 -32.58 -4.46
C VAL A 23 24.22 -32.16 -5.31
N THR A 24 23.82 -33.01 -6.25
CA THR A 24 22.54 -32.89 -6.94
C THR A 24 21.43 -33.23 -5.93
N LEU A 25 21.08 -32.26 -5.09
CA LEU A 25 19.76 -32.26 -4.48
C LEU A 25 18.76 -32.12 -5.64
N PRO A 26 17.68 -32.92 -5.71
CA PRO A 26 16.56 -32.53 -6.53
C PRO A 26 16.03 -31.24 -5.91
N LEU A 27 16.42 -30.10 -6.47
CA LEU A 27 15.63 -28.89 -6.31
C LEU A 27 14.31 -29.24 -6.97
N ASP A 28 13.32 -29.60 -6.15
CA ASP A 28 11.92 -29.47 -6.51
C ASP A 28 11.66 -27.96 -6.68
N LEU A 29 12.17 -27.40 -7.77
CA LEU A 29 11.72 -26.15 -8.38
C LEU A 29 10.35 -26.46 -8.99
N ARG A 30 9.40 -26.83 -8.13
CA ARG A 30 8.04 -26.40 -8.35
C ARG A 30 8.15 -24.89 -8.30
N ALA A 31 8.28 -24.27 -9.47
CA ALA A 31 7.86 -22.90 -9.65
C ALA A 31 6.42 -22.89 -9.16
N ALA A 32 6.22 -22.51 -7.89
CA ALA A 32 4.92 -22.15 -7.41
C ALA A 32 4.51 -21.03 -8.37
N THR A 33 3.62 -21.35 -9.29
CA THR A 33 3.02 -20.35 -10.15
C THR A 33 2.31 -19.41 -9.20
N SER A 34 2.95 -18.30 -8.84
CA SER A 34 2.33 -17.34 -7.95
C SER A 34 1.10 -16.83 -8.69
N THR A 35 -0.06 -17.08 -8.11
CA THR A 35 -1.33 -16.61 -8.68
C THR A 35 -1.23 -15.09 -8.75
N VAL A 36 -1.35 -14.54 -9.96
CA VAL A 36 -1.39 -13.09 -10.14
C VAL A 36 -2.81 -12.62 -9.87
N ARG A 37 -2.98 -11.75 -8.88
CA ARG A 37 -4.24 -11.09 -8.57
C ARG A 37 -4.20 -9.68 -9.11
N GLU A 38 -5.02 -9.41 -10.12
CA GLU A 38 -5.07 -8.12 -10.79
C GLU A 38 -6.23 -7.26 -10.28
N PHE A 39 -5.95 -5.99 -9.98
CA PHE A 39 -6.92 -4.97 -9.59
C PHE A 39 -6.72 -3.69 -10.42
N ALA A 40 -7.76 -2.88 -10.51
CA ALA A 40 -7.70 -1.56 -11.14
C ALA A 40 -8.16 -0.49 -10.16
N LEU A 41 -7.34 0.53 -9.94
CA LEU A 41 -7.66 1.69 -9.12
C LEU A 41 -7.71 2.94 -9.99
N ARG A 42 -8.80 3.68 -9.88
CA ARG A 42 -9.00 4.94 -10.62
C ARG A 42 -9.11 6.07 -9.61
N ALA A 43 -8.05 6.85 -9.44
CA ALA A 43 -8.09 8.02 -8.57
C ALA A 43 -8.84 9.15 -9.28
N ALA A 44 -9.99 9.59 -8.75
CA ALA A 44 -10.81 10.62 -9.39
C ALA A 44 -11.59 11.46 -8.36
N PRO A 45 -11.90 12.74 -8.67
CA PRO A 45 -12.91 13.49 -7.94
C PRO A 45 -14.29 12.84 -8.11
N VAL A 46 -15.03 12.69 -7.02
CA VAL A 46 -16.39 12.15 -6.98
C VAL A 46 -17.21 12.89 -5.92
N ARG A 47 -18.54 12.82 -6.03
CA ARG A 47 -19.47 13.32 -5.02
C ARG A 47 -20.08 12.15 -4.26
N LEU A 48 -19.93 12.14 -2.94
CA LEU A 48 -20.44 11.09 -2.06
C LEU A 48 -21.13 11.69 -0.82
N SER A 49 -22.20 11.06 -0.38
CA SER A 49 -22.88 11.40 0.88
C SER A 49 -22.08 10.88 2.08
N LEU A 50 -21.22 11.72 2.69
CA LEU A 50 -20.49 11.37 3.91
C LEU A 50 -21.33 11.50 5.19
N VAL A 51 -22.10 12.58 5.31
CA VAL A 51 -22.86 12.93 6.53
C VAL A 51 -24.35 12.57 6.41
N GLY A 52 -24.85 12.43 5.17
CA GLY A 52 -26.26 12.21 4.90
C GLY A 52 -27.14 13.46 5.05
N PRO A 53 -28.47 13.32 4.80
CA PRO A 53 -29.41 14.43 4.88
C PRO A 53 -29.40 15.14 6.25
N PRO A 54 -29.58 16.48 6.30
CA PRO A 54 -29.93 17.37 5.18
C PRO A 54 -28.75 17.88 4.35
N HIS A 55 -27.52 17.36 4.56
CA HIS A 55 -26.33 17.86 3.86
C HIS A 55 -26.29 17.35 2.41
N PRO A 56 -25.80 18.16 1.46
CA PRO A 56 -25.51 17.71 0.11
C PRO A 56 -24.33 16.72 0.09
N ASP A 57 -24.16 16.03 -1.04
CA ASP A 57 -22.97 15.21 -1.27
C ASP A 57 -21.69 16.05 -1.20
N THR A 58 -20.70 15.51 -0.51
CA THR A 58 -19.36 16.08 -0.33
C THR A 58 -18.48 15.76 -1.54
N ASP A 59 -17.74 16.76 -2.03
CA ASP A 59 -16.68 16.56 -3.02
C ASP A 59 -15.48 15.88 -2.37
N VAL A 60 -15.23 14.62 -2.75
CA VAL A 60 -14.12 13.79 -2.25
C VAL A 60 -13.29 13.28 -3.42
N TRP A 61 -12.10 12.77 -3.13
CA TRP A 61 -11.30 12.01 -4.08
C TRP A 61 -11.32 10.54 -3.68
N ALA A 62 -11.64 9.67 -4.65
CA ALA A 62 -11.83 8.25 -4.42
C ALA A 62 -10.99 7.41 -5.37
N TYR A 63 -10.63 6.21 -4.94
CA TYR A 63 -10.25 5.14 -5.84
C TYR A 63 -11.53 4.44 -6.32
N GLY A 64 -12.04 4.81 -7.49
CA GLY A 64 -13.32 4.34 -8.00
C GLY A 64 -14.47 5.25 -7.57
N ARG A 65 -15.44 4.72 -6.81
CA ARG A 65 -16.66 5.43 -6.41
C ARG A 65 -17.00 5.28 -4.93
N THR A 66 -16.01 4.91 -4.12
CA THR A 66 -16.17 4.70 -2.69
C THR A 66 -15.05 5.40 -1.94
N VAL A 67 -15.36 5.81 -0.73
CA VAL A 67 -14.40 6.21 0.28
C VAL A 67 -14.72 5.33 1.49
N PRO A 68 -13.76 4.59 2.06
CA PRO A 68 -12.41 4.36 1.51
C PRO A 68 -12.47 3.72 0.11
N GLY A 69 -11.33 3.71 -0.57
CA GLY A 69 -11.12 2.94 -1.78
C GLY A 69 -11.42 1.44 -1.57
N PRO A 70 -11.62 0.68 -2.65
CA PRO A 70 -11.96 -0.74 -2.56
C PRO A 70 -10.94 -1.51 -1.73
N GLU A 71 -11.43 -2.44 -0.92
CA GLU A 71 -10.56 -3.40 -0.23
C GLU A 71 -9.85 -4.27 -1.27
N ILE A 72 -8.52 -4.31 -1.20
CA ILE A 72 -7.71 -5.26 -1.95
C ILE A 72 -7.44 -6.43 -1.01
N ARG A 73 -7.88 -7.62 -1.39
CA ARG A 73 -7.67 -8.85 -0.61
C ARG A 73 -6.97 -9.90 -1.46
N VAL A 74 -5.79 -10.31 -1.00
CA VAL A 74 -4.92 -11.29 -1.65
C VAL A 74 -4.40 -12.26 -0.61
N ARG A 75 -3.84 -13.40 -1.02
CA ARG A 75 -3.27 -14.39 -0.10
C ARG A 75 -1.75 -14.28 -0.05
N GLN A 76 -1.17 -14.56 1.11
CA GLN A 76 0.27 -14.62 1.31
C GLN A 76 0.94 -15.52 0.25
N GLY A 77 1.99 -15.01 -0.40
CA GLY A 77 2.71 -15.67 -1.49
C GLY A 77 2.11 -15.46 -2.88
N GLU A 78 0.94 -14.83 -3.01
CA GLU A 78 0.42 -14.39 -4.31
C GLU A 78 1.20 -13.18 -4.85
N ARG A 79 1.03 -12.92 -6.14
CA ARG A 79 1.56 -11.74 -6.81
C ARG A 79 0.45 -10.72 -7.01
N LEU A 80 0.56 -9.57 -6.37
CA LEU A 80 -0.38 -8.47 -6.52
C LEU A 80 0.01 -7.63 -7.73
N ARG A 81 -0.94 -7.39 -8.64
CA ARG A 81 -0.80 -6.49 -9.78
C ARG A 81 -1.91 -5.44 -9.73
N VAL A 82 -1.57 -4.15 -9.66
CA VAL A 82 -2.55 -3.06 -9.58
C VAL A 82 -2.28 -2.02 -10.65
N VAL A 83 -3.25 -1.88 -11.56
CA VAL A 83 -3.24 -0.84 -12.59
C VAL A 83 -3.91 0.41 -12.02
N VAL A 84 -3.12 1.46 -11.85
CA VAL A 84 -3.59 2.75 -11.34
C VAL A 84 -3.76 3.72 -12.51
N GLU A 85 -4.93 4.34 -12.63
CA GLU A 85 -5.18 5.45 -13.53
C GLU A 85 -5.43 6.72 -12.73
N ASN A 86 -4.64 7.75 -13.01
CA ASN A 86 -4.81 9.06 -12.37
C ASN A 86 -5.78 9.93 -13.18
N ARG A 87 -6.96 10.21 -12.63
CA ARG A 87 -7.92 11.19 -13.15
C ARG A 87 -8.11 12.39 -12.22
N LEU A 88 -7.17 12.60 -11.31
CA LEU A 88 -7.10 13.80 -10.48
C LEU A 88 -6.58 14.98 -11.32
N PRO A 89 -6.82 16.23 -10.89
CA PRO A 89 -6.22 17.40 -11.53
C PRO A 89 -4.72 17.57 -11.22
N GLN A 90 -4.10 16.63 -10.50
CA GLN A 90 -2.69 16.69 -10.09
C GLN A 90 -2.03 15.32 -10.07
N GLU A 91 -0.70 15.31 -9.97
CA GLU A 91 0.08 14.08 -9.88
C GLU A 91 -0.28 13.27 -8.62
N THR A 92 -0.10 11.95 -8.67
CA THR A 92 -0.31 11.05 -7.54
C THR A 92 0.65 9.87 -7.58
N THR A 93 0.66 9.08 -6.52
CA THR A 93 1.32 7.78 -6.44
C THR A 93 0.46 6.87 -5.56
N ILE A 94 0.80 5.58 -5.46
CA ILE A 94 0.29 4.71 -4.39
C ILE A 94 1.48 4.14 -3.64
N HIS A 95 1.52 4.38 -2.33
CA HIS A 95 2.39 3.70 -1.38
C HIS A 95 1.64 2.57 -0.69
N TRP A 96 2.31 1.44 -0.53
CA TRP A 96 1.77 0.19 0.03
C TRP A 96 2.21 0.08 1.48
N HIS A 97 1.52 0.80 2.36
CA HIS A 97 1.98 1.07 3.71
C HIS A 97 2.16 -0.22 4.52
N GLY A 98 3.40 -0.48 4.92
CA GLY A 98 3.80 -1.65 5.71
C GLY A 98 4.16 -2.89 4.89
N VAL A 99 3.93 -2.89 3.58
CA VAL A 99 4.22 -4.03 2.71
C VAL A 99 5.69 -3.99 2.28
N ARG A 100 6.39 -5.13 2.36
CA ARG A 100 7.74 -5.28 1.81
C ARG A 100 7.70 -5.39 0.29
N VAL A 101 7.74 -4.26 -0.39
CA VAL A 101 7.73 -4.19 -1.86
C VAL A 101 9.12 -3.96 -2.44
N PRO A 102 9.40 -4.35 -3.70
CA PRO A 102 10.55 -3.88 -4.44
C PRO A 102 10.56 -2.35 -4.46
N ASN A 103 11.75 -1.74 -4.35
CA ASN A 103 11.86 -0.29 -4.23
C ASN A 103 11.10 0.46 -5.33
N ALA A 104 11.19 0.02 -6.59
CA ALA A 104 10.47 0.63 -7.73
C ALA A 104 8.93 0.59 -7.66
N MET A 105 8.35 -0.13 -6.69
CA MET A 105 6.91 -0.28 -6.47
C MET A 105 6.42 0.43 -5.20
N ASP A 106 7.29 1.17 -4.49
CA ASP A 106 7.00 1.73 -3.17
C ASP A 106 6.19 3.03 -3.19
N GLY A 107 6.05 3.71 -4.33
CA GLY A 107 5.18 4.89 -4.39
C GLY A 107 5.78 6.20 -3.92
N VAL A 108 7.05 6.23 -3.49
CA VAL A 108 7.71 7.46 -3.06
C VAL A 108 8.13 8.29 -4.28
N PRO A 109 7.53 9.48 -4.50
CA PRO A 109 7.74 10.27 -5.71
C PRO A 109 9.19 10.74 -5.82
N HIS A 110 9.74 10.68 -7.05
CA HIS A 110 11.10 11.10 -7.42
C HIS A 110 12.26 10.32 -6.79
N LEU A 111 11.97 9.42 -5.84
CA LEU A 111 12.95 8.52 -5.25
C LEU A 111 12.82 7.11 -5.82
N THR A 112 11.62 6.53 -5.72
CA THR A 112 11.34 5.16 -6.14
C THR A 112 10.69 5.09 -7.51
N GLN A 113 9.90 6.11 -7.87
CA GLN A 113 9.23 6.21 -9.16
C GLN A 113 8.97 7.67 -9.55
N LYS A 114 8.70 7.90 -10.84
CA LYS A 114 8.07 9.14 -11.29
C LYS A 114 6.60 9.19 -10.79
N PRO A 115 6.11 10.35 -10.32
CA PRO A 115 4.69 10.53 -10.06
C PRO A 115 3.83 10.22 -11.30
N ILE A 116 2.63 9.69 -11.08
CA ILE A 116 1.66 9.41 -12.14
C ILE A 116 1.00 10.74 -12.51
N ALA A 117 1.25 11.27 -13.71
CA ALA A 117 0.66 12.53 -14.12
C ALA A 117 -0.86 12.41 -14.38
N PRO A 118 -1.62 13.51 -14.39
CA PRO A 118 -3.03 13.49 -14.79
C PRO A 118 -3.23 12.83 -16.15
N GLY A 119 -4.15 11.87 -16.23
CA GLY A 119 -4.44 11.06 -17.42
C GLY A 119 -3.50 9.87 -17.63
N GLU A 120 -2.39 9.77 -16.88
CA GLU A 120 -1.44 8.67 -17.01
C GLU A 120 -1.82 7.45 -16.14
N ARG A 121 -1.12 6.35 -16.40
CA ARG A 121 -1.25 5.09 -15.69
C ARG A 121 0.09 4.60 -15.18
N PHE A 122 0.05 3.84 -14.09
CA PHE A 122 1.19 3.09 -13.59
C PHE A 122 0.73 1.69 -13.17
N VAL A 123 1.59 0.70 -13.33
CA VAL A 123 1.32 -0.67 -12.89
C VAL A 123 2.25 -0.99 -11.74
N TYR A 124 1.66 -1.21 -10.56
CA TYR A 124 2.36 -1.79 -9.43
C TYR A 124 2.29 -3.31 -9.52
N GLU A 125 3.42 -3.99 -9.38
CA GLU A 125 3.45 -5.44 -9.43
C GLU A 125 4.53 -6.01 -8.53
N PHE A 126 4.13 -6.80 -7.52
CA PHE A 126 5.04 -7.36 -6.53
C PHE A 126 4.41 -8.57 -5.84
N ASP A 127 5.26 -9.43 -5.27
CA ASP A 127 4.82 -10.55 -4.44
C ASP A 127 4.48 -10.06 -3.02
N VAL A 128 3.50 -10.67 -2.36
CA VAL A 128 3.09 -10.34 -0.98
C VAL A 128 3.53 -11.42 0.01
N PRO A 129 4.76 -11.35 0.56
CA PRO A 129 5.33 -12.44 1.36
C PRO A 129 4.79 -12.51 2.79
N ASP A 130 4.21 -11.44 3.31
CA ASP A 130 3.78 -11.32 4.70
C ASP A 130 2.25 -11.17 4.78
N ALA A 131 1.62 -12.01 5.59
CA ALA A 131 0.21 -11.86 5.92
C ALA A 131 0.01 -10.69 6.90
N GLY A 132 -1.16 -10.05 6.82
CA GLY A 132 -1.53 -8.97 7.73
C GLY A 132 -2.51 -7.97 7.16
N THR A 133 -2.81 -6.96 7.98
CA THR A 133 -3.62 -5.80 7.61
C THR A 133 -2.72 -4.63 7.26
N TYR A 134 -2.78 -4.22 6.00
CA TYR A 134 -2.06 -3.09 5.43
C TYR A 134 -3.07 -2.09 4.84
N TRP A 135 -2.56 -1.02 4.26
CA TRP A 135 -3.37 -0.05 3.55
C TRP A 135 -2.57 0.60 2.43
N TYR A 136 -3.26 1.25 1.52
CA TYR A 136 -2.65 1.93 0.39
C TYR A 136 -3.14 3.38 0.32
N HIS A 137 -2.21 4.31 0.07
CA HIS A 137 -2.51 5.74 0.02
C HIS A 137 -1.46 6.50 -0.81
N PRO A 138 -1.72 7.74 -1.25
CA PRO A 138 -0.73 8.54 -1.96
C PRO A 138 0.45 8.93 -1.09
N HIS A 139 1.65 8.98 -1.69
CA HIS A 139 2.84 9.58 -1.10
C HIS A 139 3.23 10.91 -1.80
N HIS A 140 2.37 11.40 -2.69
CA HIS A 140 2.49 12.71 -3.32
C HIS A 140 1.38 13.63 -2.82
N ARG A 141 1.74 14.79 -2.24
CA ARG A 141 0.80 15.74 -1.59
C ARG A 141 -0.17 15.05 -0.60
N SER A 142 0.33 14.07 0.15
CA SER A 142 -0.49 13.20 1.01
C SER A 142 -1.39 13.95 1.98
N PHE A 143 -0.93 15.07 2.53
CA PHE A 143 -1.69 15.94 3.43
C PHE A 143 -3.04 16.39 2.84
N GLU A 144 -3.12 16.58 1.51
CA GLU A 144 -4.36 16.89 0.81
C GLU A 144 -5.03 15.63 0.27
N GLN A 145 -4.27 14.78 -0.43
CA GLN A 145 -4.86 13.66 -1.16
C GLN A 145 -5.54 12.64 -0.23
N VAL A 146 -4.91 12.32 0.90
CA VAL A 146 -5.49 11.47 1.94
C VAL A 146 -6.67 12.18 2.61
N GLY A 147 -6.50 13.46 2.95
CA GLY A 147 -7.57 14.26 3.57
C GLY A 147 -8.79 14.52 2.67
N ARG A 148 -8.67 14.28 1.35
CA ARG A 148 -9.79 14.25 0.40
C ARG A 148 -10.41 12.86 0.22
N GLY A 149 -9.79 11.80 0.74
CA GLY A 149 -10.36 10.44 0.78
C GLY A 149 -9.55 9.35 0.07
N LEU A 150 -8.37 9.63 -0.49
CA LEU A 150 -7.55 8.63 -1.15
C LEU A 150 -6.81 7.73 -0.16
N ALA A 151 -7.49 6.73 0.35
CA ALA A 151 -6.92 5.61 1.10
C ALA A 151 -7.80 4.37 0.94
N GLY A 152 -7.24 3.17 1.05
CA GLY A 152 -8.00 1.92 1.07
C GLY A 152 -7.27 0.81 1.81
N ALA A 153 -8.01 -0.22 2.22
CA ALA A 153 -7.44 -1.36 2.93
C ALA A 153 -6.78 -2.35 1.96
N LEU A 154 -5.65 -2.91 2.38
CA LEU A 154 -4.99 -4.04 1.74
C LEU A 154 -4.87 -5.17 2.76
N ILE A 155 -5.60 -6.26 2.55
CA ILE A 155 -5.55 -7.44 3.40
C ILE A 155 -4.76 -8.53 2.67
N VAL A 156 -3.69 -8.99 3.32
CA VAL A 156 -2.95 -10.18 2.89
C VAL A 156 -3.35 -11.32 3.82
N GLU A 157 -4.19 -12.21 3.35
CA GLU A 157 -4.67 -13.37 4.10
C GLU A 157 -3.53 -14.34 4.37
N GLU A 158 -3.55 -14.97 5.55
CA GLU A 158 -2.59 -16.00 5.93
C GLU A 158 -2.61 -17.17 4.95
N MET A 159 -1.45 -17.81 4.77
CA MET A 159 -1.40 -19.07 4.02
C MET A 159 -2.28 -20.14 4.68
N GLU A 160 -2.36 -20.16 6.01
CA GLU A 160 -3.27 -21.02 6.78
C GLU A 160 -4.28 -20.13 7.51
N PRO A 161 -5.55 -20.09 7.08
CA PRO A 161 -6.54 -19.20 7.67
C PRO A 161 -6.79 -19.51 9.15
N LEU A 162 -6.91 -18.46 9.96
CA LEU A 162 -7.34 -18.59 11.35
C LEU A 162 -8.84 -18.92 11.42
N PRO A 163 -9.26 -19.85 12.30
CA PRO A 163 -10.68 -20.12 12.49
C PRO A 163 -11.31 -18.95 13.25
N VAL A 164 -12.00 -18.08 12.54
CA VAL A 164 -12.78 -16.96 13.08
C VAL A 164 -14.22 -17.03 12.62
N ASP A 165 -15.16 -16.60 13.47
CA ASP A 165 -16.57 -16.52 13.08
C ASP A 165 -16.80 -15.42 12.04
N ARG A 166 -16.06 -14.30 12.17
CA ARG A 166 -16.18 -13.07 11.39
C ARG A 166 -14.84 -12.38 11.28
N ASP A 167 -14.48 -11.97 10.06
CA ASP A 167 -13.40 -11.00 9.79
C ASP A 167 -14.05 -9.70 9.27
N LEU A 168 -13.73 -8.57 9.90
CA LEU A 168 -14.34 -7.26 9.61
C LEU A 168 -13.25 -6.20 9.49
N VAL A 169 -13.18 -5.58 8.32
CA VAL A 169 -12.25 -4.47 8.07
C VAL A 169 -12.93 -3.15 8.41
N TRP A 170 -12.33 -2.41 9.35
CA TRP A 170 -12.74 -1.05 9.71
C TRP A 170 -11.63 -0.07 9.34
N VAL A 171 -11.89 0.75 8.32
CA VAL A 171 -11.06 1.90 7.98
C VAL A 171 -11.62 3.12 8.72
N LEU A 172 -10.88 3.58 9.71
CA LEU A 172 -11.17 4.80 10.45
C LEU A 172 -10.67 6.00 9.66
N GLY A 173 -11.51 7.02 9.54
CA GLY A 173 -11.12 8.29 8.93
C GLY A 173 -11.83 9.46 9.60
N ASP A 174 -11.12 10.56 9.77
CA ASP A 174 -11.67 11.83 10.22
C ASP A 174 -11.67 12.87 9.09
N TRP A 175 -12.72 13.68 9.07
CA TRP A 175 -12.99 14.67 8.04
C TRP A 175 -13.15 16.04 8.69
N ARG A 176 -12.48 17.05 8.15
CA ARG A 176 -12.71 18.44 8.57
C ARG A 176 -13.74 19.07 7.65
N LEU A 177 -15.00 19.03 8.09
CA LEU A 177 -16.16 19.49 7.32
C LEU A 177 -16.63 20.87 7.79
N ALA A 178 -17.05 21.71 6.85
CA ALA A 178 -17.78 22.93 7.13
C ALA A 178 -19.25 22.61 7.49
N ARG A 179 -20.01 23.62 7.93
CA ARG A 179 -21.41 23.46 8.33
C ARG A 179 -22.33 22.96 7.21
N ASP A 180 -21.92 23.15 5.96
CA ASP A 180 -22.65 22.71 4.77
C ASP A 180 -22.27 21.29 4.30
N GLY A 181 -21.39 20.59 5.03
CA GLY A 181 -20.93 19.24 4.67
C GLY A 181 -19.79 19.21 3.65
N SER A 182 -19.29 20.37 3.20
CA SER A 182 -18.11 20.43 2.32
C SER A 182 -16.81 20.23 3.11
N ILE A 183 -15.76 19.70 2.47
CA ILE A 183 -14.43 19.62 3.07
C ILE A 183 -13.84 21.04 3.13
N VAL A 184 -13.33 21.42 4.31
CA VAL A 184 -12.57 22.68 4.44
C VAL A 184 -11.29 22.57 3.62
N ASN A 185 -11.09 23.45 2.62
CA ASN A 185 -10.01 23.36 1.65
C ASN A 185 -8.70 24.06 2.10
N ASP A 186 -8.31 23.94 3.37
CA ASP A 186 -7.13 24.57 3.97
C ASP A 186 -6.04 23.56 4.36
N PHE A 187 -5.83 22.51 3.56
CA PHE A 187 -4.92 21.37 3.83
C PHE A 187 -3.43 21.72 4.10
N GLY A 188 -3.03 22.99 3.95
CA GLY A 188 -1.70 23.52 4.27
C GLY A 188 -1.71 24.57 5.38
N ASN A 189 -2.74 24.59 6.22
CA ASN A 189 -2.84 25.53 7.33
C ASN A 189 -1.61 25.45 8.24
N LEU A 190 -0.92 26.57 8.46
CA LEU A 190 0.36 26.59 9.17
C LEU A 190 0.22 26.05 10.60
N MET A 191 -0.86 26.39 11.31
CA MET A 191 -1.07 25.91 12.67
C MET A 191 -1.27 24.39 12.72
N GLU A 192 -1.93 23.81 11.73
CA GLU A 192 -2.09 22.34 11.64
C GLU A 192 -0.75 21.67 11.35
N VAL A 193 0.03 22.21 10.40
CA VAL A 193 1.32 21.66 9.99
C VAL A 193 2.37 21.74 11.10
N THR A 194 2.35 22.78 11.93
CA THR A 194 3.36 22.99 12.99
C THR A 194 2.99 22.38 14.34
N MET A 195 1.75 21.92 14.52
CA MET A 195 1.25 21.40 15.80
C MET A 195 0.93 19.91 15.71
N ALA A 196 -0.33 19.52 15.93
CA ALA A 196 -0.75 18.12 16.02
C ALA A 196 -1.18 17.51 14.67
N GLY A 197 -0.95 18.21 13.55
CA GLY A 197 -1.53 17.86 12.26
C GLY A 197 -2.96 18.38 12.09
N ARG A 198 -3.56 18.05 10.95
CA ARG A 198 -4.96 18.36 10.65
C ARG A 198 -5.87 17.37 11.37
N ILE A 199 -6.78 17.86 12.19
CA ILE A 199 -7.75 17.05 12.95
C ILE A 199 -9.16 17.33 12.41
N GLY A 200 -9.84 16.26 11.99
CA GLY A 200 -11.22 16.29 11.52
C GLY A 200 -12.24 16.46 12.66
N ASN A 201 -13.39 17.05 12.33
CA ASN A 201 -14.51 17.20 13.26
C ASN A 201 -15.60 16.12 13.07
N THR A 202 -15.46 15.26 12.05
CA THR A 202 -16.41 14.21 11.71
C THR A 202 -15.67 12.89 11.53
N VAL A 203 -15.95 11.90 12.37
CA VAL A 203 -15.35 10.56 12.25
C VAL A 203 -16.24 9.66 11.43
N THR A 204 -15.63 8.80 10.62
CA THR A 204 -16.30 7.76 9.85
C THR A 204 -15.63 6.41 10.04
N ILE A 205 -16.43 5.34 9.93
CA ILE A 205 -15.97 3.97 9.79
C ILE A 205 -16.40 3.52 8.38
N ASN A 206 -15.43 3.12 7.55
CA ASN A 206 -15.69 2.72 6.16
C ASN A 206 -16.47 3.80 5.37
N GLY A 207 -16.14 5.08 5.61
CA GLY A 207 -16.73 6.25 4.94
C GLY A 207 -18.17 6.57 5.30
N ARG A 208 -18.68 5.99 6.39
CA ARG A 208 -20.01 6.30 6.94
C ARG A 208 -19.89 6.77 8.38
N LEU A 209 -20.85 7.58 8.82
CA LEU A 209 -20.96 7.90 10.24
C LEU A 209 -21.07 6.60 11.06
N PRO A 210 -20.44 6.52 12.24
CA PRO A 210 -20.47 5.32 13.06
C PRO A 210 -21.91 4.94 13.42
N GLU A 211 -22.28 3.70 13.11
CA GLU A 211 -23.56 3.10 13.47
C GLU A 211 -23.33 1.93 14.41
N THR A 212 -24.36 1.56 15.19
CA THR A 212 -24.30 0.37 16.03
C THR A 212 -24.25 -0.87 15.16
N MET A 213 -23.20 -1.67 15.32
CA MET A 213 -23.08 -2.97 14.66
C MET A 213 -23.44 -4.09 15.63
N PRO A 214 -24.45 -4.92 15.32
CA PRO A 214 -24.72 -6.11 16.13
C PRO A 214 -23.59 -7.12 15.94
N VAL A 215 -22.99 -7.52 17.06
CA VAL A 215 -22.08 -8.66 17.13
C VAL A 215 -22.90 -9.84 17.66
N ARG A 216 -22.86 -10.97 16.94
CA ARG A 216 -23.47 -12.23 17.36
C ARG A 216 -22.36 -13.19 17.75
#